data_AF-A0A358ADZ0-F1
#
_entry.id   AF-A0A358ADZ0-F1
#
_cell.length_a   1.000
_cell.length_b   1.000
_cell.length_c   1.000
_cell.angle_alpha   90.00
_cell.angle_beta   90.00
_cell.angle_gamma   90.00
#
_symmetry.space_group_name_H-M   'P 1'
#
loop_
_entity.id
_entity.type
_entity.pdbx_description
1 polymer ?
#
loop_
_entity_poly.entity_id
_entity_poly.type
_entity_poly.pdbx_seq_one_letter_code
_entity_poly.pdbx_strand_id
1 'polypeptide(L)' 'MDLCGLKGSRIGDAQISAKHGNFIINLAKADSKDIVSLIKLAQRKVKAKFGVTLEPEIQII' A
#
# COMPACT_ATOMS: atom_id res chain seq x y z
N MET A 1 -1.44 4.69 -7.51
CA MET A 1 -2.23 3.59 -6.87
C MET A 1 -3.70 3.52 -7.31
N ASP A 2 -4.34 4.62 -7.70
CA ASP A 2 -5.72 4.65 -8.21
C ASP A 2 -5.94 3.73 -9.44
N LEU A 3 -5.06 3.85 -10.44
CA LEU A 3 -5.09 3.02 -11.65
C LEU A 3 -4.82 1.53 -11.42
N CYS A 4 -4.35 1.13 -10.23
CA CYS A 4 -4.09 -0.27 -9.87
C CYS A 4 -5.26 -0.95 -9.14
N GLY A 5 -6.36 -0.23 -8.87
CA GLY A 5 -7.45 -0.75 -8.04
C GLY A 5 -6.97 -1.14 -6.63
N LEU A 6 -5.98 -0.41 -6.11
CA LEU A 6 -5.38 -0.69 -4.80
C LEU A 6 -6.11 0.04 -3.66
N LYS A 7 -6.93 1.05 -3.98
CA LYS A 7 -7.79 1.74 -3.01
C LYS A 7 -8.66 0.74 -2.25
N GLY A 8 -8.67 0.83 -0.93
CA GLY A 8 -9.39 -0.09 -0.05
C GLY A 8 -8.73 -1.45 0.18
N SER A 9 -7.59 -1.74 -0.47
CA SER A 9 -6.83 -2.97 -0.18
C SER A 9 -6.37 -2.97 1.26
N ARG A 10 -6.58 -4.08 1.97
CA ARG A 10 -6.31 -4.23 3.39
C ARG A 10 -5.47 -5.48 3.66
N ILE A 11 -4.49 -5.37 4.54
CA ILE A 11 -3.73 -6.48 5.11
C ILE A 11 -3.67 -6.25 6.63
N GLY A 12 -4.16 -7.23 7.40
CA GLY A 12 -4.32 -7.06 8.85
C GLY A 12 -5.18 -5.82 9.16
N ASP A 13 -4.66 -4.92 9.97
CA ASP A 13 -5.30 -3.63 10.26
C ASP A 13 -4.80 -2.46 9.41
N ALA A 14 -3.86 -2.68 8.47
CA ALA A 14 -3.41 -1.67 7.53
C ALA A 14 -4.28 -1.66 6.26
N GLN A 15 -4.71 -0.47 5.80
CA GLN A 15 -5.51 -0.31 4.59
C GLN A 15 -5.01 0.85 3.71
N ILE A 16 -5.02 0.67 2.40
CA ILE A 16 -4.80 1.77 1.45
C ILE A 16 -6.07 2.63 1.40
N SER A 17 -5.93 3.92 1.69
CA SER A 17 -7.06 4.85 1.76
C SER A 17 -7.91 4.80 0.49
N ALA A 18 -9.22 4.62 0.67
CA ALA A 18 -10.19 4.66 -0.42
C ALA A 18 -10.29 6.06 -1.04
N LYS A 19 -10.01 7.12 -0.25
CA LYS A 19 -10.03 8.52 -0.71
C LYS A 19 -8.77 8.86 -1.50
N HIS A 20 -7.59 8.53 -0.95
CA HIS A 20 -6.30 8.86 -1.56
C HIS A 20 -5.41 7.62 -1.63
N GLY A 21 -5.27 7.03 -2.82
CA GLY A 21 -4.58 5.76 -2.99
C GLY A 21 -3.10 5.75 -2.58
N ASN A 22 -2.48 6.89 -2.29
CA ASN A 22 -1.08 6.98 -1.87
C ASN A 22 -0.91 6.95 -0.34
N PHE A 23 -2.00 6.88 0.43
CA PHE A 23 -1.94 6.84 1.89
C PHE A 23 -2.30 5.45 2.40
N ILE A 24 -1.50 4.95 3.34
CA ILE A 24 -1.83 3.77 4.15
C ILE A 24 -2.37 4.26 5.48
N ILE A 25 -3.55 3.79 5.84
CA ILE A 25 -4.24 4.09 7.10
C ILE A 25 -4.11 2.86 8.00
N ASN A 26 -3.74 3.08 9.26
CA ASN A 26 -3.90 2.08 10.30
C ASN A 26 -5.33 2.18 10.86
N LEU A 27 -6.11 1.12 10.72
CA LEU A 27 -7.50 1.06 11.19
C LEU A 27 -7.60 0.71 12.67
N ALA A 28 -6.59 0.05 13.24
CA ALA A 28 -6.55 -0.31 14.65
C ALA A 28 -5.12 -0.66 15.10
N LYS A 29 -4.76 -1.95 15.11
CA LYS A 29 -3.48 -2.43 15.63
C LYS A 29 -2.53 -2.87 14.51
N ALA A 30 -2.54 -2.16 13.37
CA ALA A 30 -1.66 -2.53 12.28
C ALA A 30 -0.21 -2.43 12.74
N ASP A 31 0.51 -3.54 12.65
CA ASP A 31 1.92 -3.57 12.95
C ASP A 31 2.76 -3.27 11.70
N SER A 32 4.05 -3.05 11.88
CA SER A 32 4.95 -2.70 10.79
C SER A 32 4.96 -3.76 9.67
N LYS A 33 4.70 -5.04 9.99
CA LYS A 33 4.64 -6.10 8.97
C LYS A 33 3.40 -5.97 8.10
N ASP A 34 2.26 -5.55 8.65
CA ASP A 34 1.04 -5.28 7.88
C ASP A 34 1.30 -4.17 6.86
N ILE A 35 1.90 -3.06 7.31
CA ILE A 35 2.23 -1.91 6.45
C ILE A 35 3.22 -2.34 5.36
N VAL A 36 4.32 -3.01 5.72
CA VAL A 36 5.33 -3.48 4.75
C VAL A 36 4.72 -4.45 3.74
N SER A 37 3.84 -5.35 4.19
CA SER A 37 3.16 -6.30 3.31
C SER A 37 2.24 -5.60 2.32
N LEU A 38 1.55 -4.53 2.77
CA LEU A 38 0.67 -3.74 1.94
C LEU A 38 1.45 -2.92 0.90
N ILE A 39 2.60 -2.36 1.29
CA ILE A 39 3.54 -1.70 0.35
C ILE A 39 4.02 -2.69 -0.70
N LYS A 40 4.48 -3.88 -0.29
CA LYS A 40 4.93 -4.93 -1.23
C LYS A 40 3.81 -5.36 -2.18
N LEU A 41 2.58 -5.50 -1.70
CA LEU A 41 1.42 -5.80 -2.54
C LEU A 41 1.20 -4.69 -3.57
N ALA A 42 1.25 -3.43 -3.15
CA ALA A 42 1.09 -2.28 -4.03
C ALA A 42 2.18 -2.24 -5.11
N GLN A 43 3.44 -2.39 -4.72
CA GLN A 43 4.59 -2.45 -5.65
C GLN A 43 4.44 -3.58 -6.66
N ARG A 44 4.05 -4.78 -6.22
CA ARG A 44 3.82 -5.93 -7.12
C ARG A 44 2.72 -5.64 -8.13
N LYS A 45 1.56 -5.12 -7.70
CA LYS A 45 0.46 -4.80 -8.62
C LYS A 45 0.84 -3.71 -9.61
N VAL A 46 1.55 -2.68 -9.16
CA VAL A 46 1.98 -1.57 -10.01
C VAL A 46 3.00 -2.05 -11.03
N LYS A 47 3.99 -2.85 -10.60
CA LYS A 47 4.96 -3.48 -11.51
C LYS A 47 4.29 -4.41 -12.52
N ALA A 48 3.36 -5.24 -12.08
CA ALA A 48 2.65 -6.15 -12.98
C ALA A 48 1.77 -5.41 -14.01
N LYS A 49 1.13 -4.30 -13.62
CA LYS A 49 0.20 -3.57 -14.49
C LYS A 49 0.87 -2.53 -15.37
N PHE A 50 1.91 -1.87 -14.89
CA PHE A 50 2.55 -0.74 -15.56
C PHE A 50 4.01 -0.99 -15.93
N GLY A 51 4.62 -2.09 -15.47
CA GLY A 51 6.05 -2.34 -15.64
C GLY A 51 6.96 -1.43 -14.79
N VAL A 52 6.38 -0.53 -13.99
CA VAL A 52 7.11 0.47 -13.19
C VAL A 52 7.34 -0.06 -11.78
N THR A 53 8.55 0.14 -11.26
CA THR A 53 8.87 -0.13 -9.85
C THR A 53 8.55 1.11 -9.02
N LEU A 54 7.68 0.97 -8.02
CA LEU A 54 7.39 2.04 -7.06
C LEU A 54 8.48 2.10 -6.00
N GLU A 55 9.17 3.22 -5.91
CA GLU A 55 10.04 3.53 -4.78
C GLU A 55 9.20 4.18 -3.66
N PRO A 56 9.20 3.63 -2.44
CA PRO A 56 8.50 4.26 -1.32
C PRO A 56 9.26 5.52 -0.88
N GLU A 57 8.57 6.66 -0.83
CA GLU A 57 9.11 7.92 -0.24
C GLU A 57 9.23 7.87 1.30
N ILE A 58 8.76 6.79 1.94
CA ILE A 58 8.69 6.67 3.40
C ILE A 58 10.03 6.14 3.94
N GLN A 59 10.72 6.95 4.75
CA GLN A 59 11.78 6.45 5.64
C GLN A 59 11.14 5.72 6.82
N ILE A 60 11.43 4.42 6.96
CA ILE A 60 11.13 3.67 8.17
C ILE A 60 12.26 4.00 9.16
N ILE A 61 11.94 4.73 10.24
CA ILE A 61 12.87 5.11 11.32
C ILE A 61 12.67 4.19 12.52
#